data_AF-A0A820H8V8-F1
#
_entry.id   AF-A0A820H8V8-F1
#
_cell.length_a   1.000
_cell.length_b   1.000
_cell.length_c   1.000
_cell.angle_alpha   90.00
_cell.angle_beta   90.00
_cell.angle_gamma   90.00
#
_symmetry.space_group_name_H-M   'P 1'
#
loop_
_entity.id
_entity.type
_entity.pdbx_description
1 polymer ?
#
loop_
_entity_poly.entity_id
_entity_poly.type
_entity_poly.pdbx_seq_one_letter_code
_entity_poly.pdbx_strand_id
1 'polypeptide(L)'
;LTMFVVLTFVFVCLLVLYVKYKYFTSHRSIPSLPGHFLFGNLLQTGLLHGAALPQVYASFKNKLGDIYELKLGFLHGIIVSDIDDVQHIFSHRLIYDQSNWVAEIFNVLVPESLITLKGAKFKRHGSITMPLFRHGKIRSNFDLIINCTDELLNNWRSNSSDHIHCDILQQCQNLLLEIFGFIGFDYDVDTLSGTNYNELAQALKTYVDTMGLGSYLPNFLFNAYLKLSPKCRRARTTIKRHLYQMMEQELNETPESRAQ
;
A
#
# COMPACT_ATOMS: atom_id res chain seq x y z
N LEU A 1 35.55 -30.24 8.80
CA LEU A 1 35.03 -29.02 9.46
C LEU A 1 35.62 -27.76 8.83
N THR A 2 36.95 -27.62 8.75
CA THR A 2 37.66 -26.48 8.14
C THR A 2 37.25 -26.18 6.70
N MET A 3 37.11 -27.21 5.85
CA MET A 3 36.72 -27.00 4.45
C MET A 3 35.28 -26.46 4.29
N PHE A 4 34.36 -26.87 5.18
CA PHE A 4 32.97 -26.42 5.16
C PHE A 4 32.84 -24.96 5.62
N VAL A 5 33.64 -24.56 6.61
CA VAL A 5 33.75 -23.16 7.08
C VAL A 5 34.31 -22.26 5.99
N VAL A 6 35.33 -22.71 5.25
CA VAL A 6 35.89 -21.94 4.12
C VAL A 6 34.88 -21.81 2.99
N LEU A 7 34.16 -22.88 2.63
CA LEU A 7 33.13 -22.85 1.59
C LEU A 7 31.97 -21.91 1.94
N THR A 8 31.51 -21.93 3.19
CA THR A 8 30.48 -21.01 3.68
C THR A 8 30.96 -19.57 3.68
N PHE A 9 32.20 -19.31 4.11
CA PHE A 9 32.79 -17.97 4.06
C PHE A 9 32.89 -17.42 2.63
N VAL A 10 33.41 -18.22 1.68
CA VAL A 10 33.50 -17.85 0.27
C VAL A 10 32.12 -17.60 -0.33
N PHE A 11 31.14 -18.45 -0.03
CA PHE A 11 29.76 -18.25 -0.48
C PHE A 11 29.17 -16.94 0.07
N VAL A 12 29.35 -16.65 1.35
CA VAL A 12 28.90 -15.40 1.97
C VAL A 12 29.61 -14.20 1.34
N CYS A 13 30.92 -14.26 1.09
CA CYS A 13 31.66 -13.19 0.43
C CYS A 13 31.18 -12.95 -1.01
N LEU A 14 31.01 -14.01 -1.81
CA LEU A 14 30.48 -13.91 -3.17
C LEU A 14 29.05 -13.39 -3.18
N LEU A 15 28.22 -13.80 -2.23
CA LEU A 15 26.86 -13.31 -2.05
C LEU A 15 26.85 -11.82 -1.69
N VAL A 16 27.71 -11.38 -0.77
CA VAL A 16 27.88 -9.96 -0.42
C VAL A 16 28.36 -9.14 -1.62
N LEU A 17 29.34 -9.65 -2.38
CA LEU A 17 29.83 -8.98 -3.59
C LEU A 17 28.76 -8.91 -4.69
N TYR A 18 28.01 -9.98 -4.91
CA TYR A 18 26.88 -10.02 -5.85
C TYR A 18 25.81 -9.02 -5.44
N VAL A 19 25.42 -8.99 -4.16
CA VAL A 19 24.45 -8.04 -3.62
C VAL A 19 24.96 -6.60 -3.79
N LYS A 20 26.23 -6.33 -3.47
CA LYS A 20 26.86 -5.02 -3.65
C LYS A 20 26.85 -4.58 -5.12
N TYR A 21 27.26 -5.46 -6.03
CA TYR A 21 27.29 -5.17 -7.46
C TYR A 21 25.89 -4.89 -8.01
N LYS A 22 24.92 -5.74 -7.67
CA LYS A 22 23.56 -5.68 -8.20
C LYS A 22 22.72 -4.54 -7.64
N TYR A 23 22.88 -4.20 -6.36
CA TYR A 23 21.97 -3.28 -5.67
C TYR A 23 22.62 -1.97 -5.20
N PHE A 24 23.95 -1.93 -5.03
CA PHE A 24 24.63 -0.80 -4.36
C PHE A 24 25.65 -0.04 -5.24
N THR A 25 25.76 -0.37 -6.53
CA THR A 25 26.54 0.40 -7.51
C THR A 25 25.94 1.80 -7.65
N SER A 26 26.65 2.81 -7.12
CA SER A 26 26.21 4.20 -7.22
C SER A 26 26.44 4.75 -8.61
N HIS A 27 25.47 5.52 -9.10
CA HIS A 27 25.63 6.26 -10.35
C HIS A 27 26.47 7.50 -10.04
N ARG A 28 27.73 7.52 -10.48
CA ARG A 28 28.70 8.58 -10.11
C ARG A 28 28.26 10.01 -10.47
N SER A 29 27.25 10.17 -11.30
CA SER A 29 26.70 11.46 -11.73
C SER A 29 25.57 12.00 -10.83
N ILE A 30 25.01 11.21 -9.92
CA ILE A 30 23.87 11.61 -9.09
C ILE A 30 24.31 11.76 -7.63
N PRO A 31 23.99 12.88 -6.95
CA PRO A 31 24.34 13.07 -5.54
C PRO A 31 23.78 11.96 -4.65
N SER A 32 24.60 11.44 -3.74
CA SER A 32 24.17 10.46 -2.73
C SER A 32 24.95 10.65 -1.43
N LEU A 33 24.32 10.34 -0.29
CA LEU A 33 25.05 10.26 0.97
C LEU A 33 25.74 8.89 1.11
N PRO A 34 26.94 8.84 1.71
CA PRO A 34 27.61 7.57 1.99
C PRO A 34 26.73 6.71 2.91
N GLY A 35 26.37 5.52 2.44
CA GLY A 35 25.53 4.57 3.16
C GLY A 35 26.30 3.32 3.60
N HIS A 36 25.72 2.58 4.53
CA HIS A 36 26.19 1.25 4.92
C HIS A 36 26.09 0.27 3.74
N PHE A 37 27.01 -0.70 3.64
CA PHE A 37 27.11 -1.57 2.46
C PHE A 37 25.90 -2.51 2.24
N LEU A 38 25.18 -2.89 3.30
CA LEU A 38 23.95 -3.73 3.21
C LEU A 38 22.66 -2.93 3.34
N PHE A 39 22.70 -1.81 4.04
CA PHE A 39 21.49 -1.09 4.44
C PHE A 39 21.36 0.26 3.73
N GLY A 40 22.36 0.62 2.91
CA GLY A 40 22.44 1.94 2.30
C GLY A 40 22.34 3.01 3.37
N ASN A 41 21.44 3.95 3.14
CA ASN A 41 21.12 5.04 4.04
C ASN A 41 20.05 4.70 5.08
N LEU A 42 19.54 3.47 5.18
CA LEU A 42 18.45 3.14 6.13
C LEU A 42 18.80 3.46 7.59
N LEU A 43 20.05 3.27 8.00
CA LEU A 43 20.46 3.50 9.39
C LEU A 43 20.54 4.99 9.76
N GLN A 44 20.74 5.87 8.78
CA GLN A 44 20.85 7.33 8.97
C GLN A 44 19.52 8.07 8.80
N THR A 45 18.46 7.39 8.35
CA THR A 45 17.16 8.02 8.09
C THR A 45 16.26 8.08 9.32
N GLY A 46 16.58 7.32 10.37
CA GLY A 46 15.72 7.23 11.56
C GLY A 46 14.44 6.41 11.35
N LEU A 47 14.21 5.81 10.17
CA LEU A 47 13.01 5.03 9.86
C LEU A 47 12.81 3.86 10.83
N LEU A 48 13.90 3.20 11.24
CA LEU A 48 13.86 2.12 12.24
C LEU A 48 13.48 2.61 13.65
N HIS A 49 13.53 3.93 13.88
CA HIS A 49 13.21 4.59 15.14
C HIS A 49 11.93 5.44 15.05
N GLY A 50 11.11 5.24 14.00
CA GLY A 50 9.81 5.88 13.86
C GLY A 50 9.80 7.20 13.08
N ALA A 51 10.91 7.59 12.43
CA ALA A 51 10.88 8.72 11.51
C ALA A 51 9.91 8.45 10.35
N ALA A 52 9.24 9.48 9.86
CA ALA A 52 8.34 9.35 8.72
C ALA A 52 9.10 9.56 7.39
N LEU A 53 8.76 8.81 6.34
CA LEU A 53 9.38 8.94 5.01
C LEU A 53 9.42 10.39 4.47
N PRO A 54 8.36 11.22 4.62
CA PRO A 54 8.41 12.61 4.18
C PRO A 54 9.52 13.43 4.85
N GLN A 55 9.78 13.20 6.14
CA GLN A 55 10.86 13.87 6.88
C GLN A 55 12.23 13.42 6.35
N VAL A 56 12.36 12.12 6.04
CA VAL A 56 13.56 11.58 5.40
C VAL A 56 13.80 12.26 4.06
N TYR A 57 12.80 12.32 3.19
CA TYR A 57 12.93 12.97 1.88
C TYR A 57 13.29 14.44 2.00
N ALA A 58 12.62 15.20 2.88
CA ALA A 58 12.95 16.59 3.14
C ALA A 58 14.40 16.76 3.62
N SER A 59 14.87 15.90 4.54
CA SER A 59 16.22 15.98 5.07
C SER A 59 17.32 15.68 4.03
N PHE A 60 17.06 14.78 3.08
CA PHE A 60 17.98 14.47 2.00
C PHE A 60 17.94 15.56 0.93
N LYS A 61 16.75 16.02 0.55
CA LYS A 61 16.57 17.15 -0.36
C LYS A 61 17.35 18.38 0.11
N ASN A 62 17.23 18.74 1.39
CA ASN A 62 17.96 19.88 1.97
C ASN A 62 19.49 19.74 1.90
N LYS A 63 20.02 18.52 1.82
CA LYS A 63 21.47 18.24 1.79
C LYS A 63 22.02 18.04 0.38
N LEU A 64 21.22 17.48 -0.53
CA LEU A 64 21.67 16.96 -1.82
C LEU A 64 21.03 17.70 -3.02
N GLY A 65 20.00 18.52 -2.78
CA GLY A 65 19.21 19.18 -3.82
C GLY A 65 17.99 18.36 -4.26
N ASP A 66 17.42 18.73 -5.41
CA ASP A 66 16.15 18.18 -5.90
C ASP A 66 16.24 16.80 -6.54
N ILE A 67 17.45 16.38 -6.95
CA ILE A 67 17.73 15.06 -7.53
C ILE A 67 18.81 14.37 -6.73
N TYR A 68 18.48 13.22 -6.14
CA TYR A 68 19.44 12.45 -5.36
C TYR A 68 19.15 10.96 -5.34
N GLU A 69 20.20 10.18 -5.10
CA GLU A 69 20.13 8.72 -4.95
C GLU A 69 19.89 8.38 -3.48
N LEU A 70 18.80 7.64 -3.21
CA LEU A 70 18.45 7.15 -1.88
C LEU A 70 18.47 5.62 -1.85
N LYS A 71 19.23 5.07 -0.89
CA LYS A 71 19.33 3.63 -0.66
C LYS A 71 18.71 3.25 0.68
N LEU A 72 17.66 2.44 0.71
CA LEU A 72 17.01 1.95 1.94
C LEU A 72 17.04 0.41 1.98
N GLY A 73 18.20 -0.18 2.29
CA GLY A 73 18.38 -1.64 2.19
C GLY A 73 18.33 -2.09 0.73
N PHE A 74 17.37 -2.96 0.38
CA PHE A 74 17.17 -3.44 -1.00
C PHE A 74 16.50 -2.41 -1.92
N LEU A 75 16.01 -1.32 -1.33
CA LEU A 75 15.48 -0.19 -2.06
C LEU A 75 16.59 0.71 -2.54
N HIS A 76 16.65 0.93 -3.84
CA HIS A 76 17.52 1.91 -4.43
C HIS A 76 16.72 2.67 -5.49
N GLY A 77 16.55 3.97 -5.28
CA GLY A 77 15.85 4.83 -6.22
C GLY A 77 16.51 6.20 -6.33
N ILE A 78 16.30 6.82 -7.47
CA ILE A 78 16.56 8.25 -7.67
C ILE A 78 15.29 8.98 -7.25
N ILE A 79 15.43 9.89 -6.29
CA ILE A 79 14.35 10.78 -5.87
C ILE A 79 14.47 12.04 -6.72
N VAL A 80 13.35 12.44 -7.33
CA VAL A 80 13.22 13.63 -8.16
C VAL A 80 12.12 14.47 -7.56
N SER A 81 12.46 15.71 -7.20
CA SER A 81 11.56 16.65 -6.50
C SER A 81 11.37 17.96 -7.24
N ASP A 82 12.13 18.21 -8.30
CA ASP A 82 11.94 19.37 -9.17
C ASP A 82 10.64 19.21 -9.98
N ILE A 83 9.87 20.29 -10.12
CA ILE A 83 8.55 20.23 -10.73
C ILE A 83 8.60 19.94 -12.23
N ASP A 84 9.58 20.49 -12.94
CA ASP A 84 9.73 20.32 -14.38
C ASP A 84 10.17 18.89 -14.70
N ASP A 85 11.09 18.34 -13.89
CA ASP A 85 11.52 16.94 -14.02
C ASP A 85 10.39 15.95 -13.65
N VAL A 86 9.63 16.22 -12.59
CA VAL A 86 8.47 15.40 -12.21
C VAL A 86 7.43 15.42 -13.33
N GLN A 87 7.12 16.59 -13.88
CA GLN A 87 6.22 16.72 -15.02
C GLN A 87 6.74 15.96 -16.24
N HIS A 88 8.04 16.06 -16.53
CA HIS A 88 8.67 15.31 -17.62
C HIS A 88 8.46 13.80 -17.45
N ILE A 89 8.76 13.26 -16.26
CA ILE A 89 8.60 11.83 -15.95
C ILE A 89 7.15 11.37 -16.17
N PHE A 90 6.17 12.10 -15.63
CA PHE A 90 4.76 11.70 -15.73
C PHE A 90 4.16 11.88 -17.13
N SER A 91 4.73 12.77 -17.94
CA SER A 91 4.30 13.00 -19.34
C SER A 91 4.88 11.96 -20.30
N HIS A 92 6.05 11.40 -20.01
CA HIS A 92 6.76 10.47 -20.90
C HIS A 92 6.60 9.00 -20.47
N ARG A 93 5.35 8.51 -20.44
CA ARG A 93 5.01 7.14 -20.00
C ARG A 93 5.57 6.00 -20.84
N LEU A 94 6.09 6.29 -22.04
CA LEU A 94 6.79 5.30 -22.88
C LEU A 94 8.25 5.10 -22.44
N ILE A 95 8.82 6.10 -21.75
CA ILE A 95 10.20 6.08 -21.25
C ILE A 95 10.21 5.64 -19.79
N TYR A 96 9.28 6.18 -19.00
CA TYR A 96 9.14 5.89 -17.58
C TYR A 96 7.89 5.05 -17.32
N ASP A 97 8.10 3.84 -16.82
CA ASP A 97 7.03 2.95 -16.35
C ASP A 97 7.20 2.72 -14.84
N GLN A 98 6.15 2.20 -14.19
CA GLN A 98 6.21 1.79 -12.80
C GLN A 98 7.37 0.81 -12.59
N SER A 99 8.10 0.93 -11.48
CA SER A 99 9.19 0.00 -11.19
C SER A 99 8.69 -1.43 -11.01
N ASN A 100 9.44 -2.42 -11.52
CA ASN A 100 9.16 -3.85 -11.27
C ASN A 100 9.20 -4.16 -9.78
N TRP A 101 10.06 -3.50 -9.02
CA TRP A 101 10.19 -3.70 -7.58
C TRP A 101 8.89 -3.36 -6.84
N VAL A 102 8.25 -2.22 -7.17
CA VAL A 102 6.96 -1.83 -6.59
C VAL A 102 5.94 -2.92 -6.90
N ALA A 103 5.82 -3.30 -8.18
CA ALA A 103 4.89 -4.35 -8.58
C ALA A 103 5.13 -5.67 -7.83
N GLU A 104 6.40 -6.10 -7.66
CA GLU A 104 6.73 -7.35 -6.97
C GLU A 104 6.36 -7.36 -5.48
N ILE A 105 6.62 -6.28 -4.74
CA ILE A 105 6.26 -6.18 -3.32
C ILE A 105 4.76 -6.22 -3.13
N PHE A 106 4.05 -5.41 -3.91
CA PHE A 106 2.61 -5.34 -3.83
C PHE A 106 1.96 -6.65 -4.29
N ASN A 107 2.57 -7.36 -5.24
CA ASN A 107 2.05 -8.64 -5.74
C ASN A 107 2.10 -9.75 -4.68
N VAL A 108 2.97 -9.64 -3.67
CA VAL A 108 3.01 -10.58 -2.54
C VAL A 108 1.78 -10.41 -1.62
N LEU A 109 1.29 -9.18 -1.44
CA LEU A 109 0.12 -8.87 -0.62
C LEU A 109 -1.19 -9.02 -1.41
N VAL A 110 -1.27 -8.33 -2.54
CA VAL A 110 -2.45 -8.16 -3.38
C VAL A 110 -2.11 -8.54 -4.83
N PRO A 111 -2.01 -9.86 -5.10
CA PRO A 111 -1.65 -10.33 -6.43
C PRO A 111 -2.69 -9.89 -7.46
N GLU A 112 -2.21 -9.54 -8.66
CA GLU A 112 -3.04 -9.09 -9.79
C GLU A 112 -3.94 -7.87 -9.52
N SER A 113 -3.62 -7.08 -8.48
CA SER A 113 -4.29 -5.81 -8.21
C SER A 113 -3.89 -4.72 -9.20
N LEU A 114 -4.73 -3.70 -9.37
CA LEU A 114 -4.49 -2.60 -10.33
C LEU A 114 -3.13 -1.91 -10.13
N ILE A 115 -2.61 -1.89 -8.90
CA ILE A 115 -1.32 -1.29 -8.52
C ILE A 115 -0.10 -2.15 -8.88
N THR A 116 -0.28 -3.42 -9.26
CA THR A 116 0.81 -4.32 -9.69
C THR A 116 0.81 -4.56 -11.19
N LEU A 117 -0.32 -4.33 -11.85
CA LEU A 117 -0.50 -4.57 -13.27
C LEU A 117 0.14 -3.48 -14.13
N LYS A 118 0.64 -3.88 -15.31
CA LYS A 118 1.22 -2.98 -16.32
C LYS A 118 0.62 -3.22 -17.70
N GLY A 119 0.82 -2.26 -18.60
CA GLY A 119 0.48 -2.36 -20.02
C GLY A 119 -0.98 -2.76 -20.27
N ALA A 120 -1.18 -3.78 -21.11
CA ALA A 120 -2.52 -4.22 -21.52
C ALA A 120 -3.38 -4.75 -20.35
N LYS A 121 -2.78 -5.43 -19.37
CA LYS A 121 -3.51 -5.94 -18.20
C LYS A 121 -4.01 -4.78 -17.33
N PHE A 122 -3.16 -3.78 -17.08
CA PHE A 122 -3.56 -2.56 -16.38
C PHE A 122 -4.68 -1.85 -17.11
N LYS A 123 -4.56 -1.67 -18.43
CA LYS A 123 -5.60 -1.02 -19.26
C LYS A 123 -6.95 -1.74 -19.15
N ARG A 124 -6.95 -3.07 -19.19
CA ARG A 124 -8.16 -3.89 -19.06
C ARG A 124 -8.82 -3.76 -17.68
N HIS A 125 -8.04 -3.85 -16.59
CA HIS A 125 -8.61 -3.71 -15.25
C HIS A 125 -9.05 -2.28 -14.99
N GLY A 126 -8.24 -1.30 -15.39
CA GLY A 126 -8.55 0.11 -15.30
C GLY A 126 -9.82 0.50 -16.07
N SER A 127 -10.12 -0.11 -17.21
CA SER A 127 -11.38 0.14 -17.93
C SER A 127 -12.63 -0.29 -17.17
N ILE A 128 -12.50 -1.18 -16.18
CA ILE A 128 -13.60 -1.62 -15.31
C ILE A 128 -13.65 -0.74 -14.05
N THR A 129 -12.51 -0.54 -13.39
CA THR A 129 -12.47 0.14 -12.08
C THR A 129 -12.50 1.67 -12.16
N MET A 130 -11.76 2.29 -13.10
CA MET A 130 -11.66 3.75 -13.16
C MET A 130 -12.97 4.49 -13.47
N PRO A 131 -13.91 3.94 -14.27
CA PRO A 131 -15.22 4.56 -14.45
C PRO A 131 -16.01 4.78 -13.16
N LEU A 132 -15.81 3.96 -12.12
CA LEU A 132 -16.50 4.10 -10.83
C LEU A 132 -16.13 5.43 -10.13
N PHE A 133 -14.93 5.94 -10.39
CA PHE A 133 -14.43 7.20 -9.81
C PHE A 133 -14.70 8.43 -10.70
N ARG A 134 -15.51 8.32 -11.74
CA ARG A 134 -15.87 9.48 -12.57
C ARG A 134 -16.86 10.37 -11.83
N HIS A 135 -16.72 11.68 -12.03
CA HIS A 135 -17.60 12.69 -11.43
C HIS A 135 -19.10 12.36 -11.52
N GLY A 136 -19.57 11.88 -12.69
CA GLY A 136 -20.98 11.51 -12.86
C GLY A 136 -21.44 10.36 -11.97
N LYS A 137 -20.58 9.36 -11.73
CA LYS A 137 -20.87 8.21 -10.85
C LYS A 137 -20.75 8.58 -9.38
N ILE A 138 -19.81 9.46 -9.01
CA ILE A 138 -19.73 9.95 -7.64
C ILE A 138 -20.97 10.81 -7.32
N ARG A 139 -21.36 11.71 -8.23
CA ARG A 139 -22.52 12.60 -8.06
C ARG A 139 -23.83 11.83 -7.89
N SER A 140 -24.03 10.72 -8.60
CA SER A 140 -25.25 9.90 -8.45
C SER A 140 -25.36 9.22 -7.07
N ASN A 141 -24.26 9.15 -6.32
CA ASN A 141 -24.21 8.55 -4.99
C ASN A 141 -24.11 9.60 -3.86
N PHE A 142 -24.35 10.88 -4.14
CA PHE A 142 -24.27 11.93 -3.13
C PHE A 142 -25.24 11.73 -1.97
N ASP A 143 -26.49 11.34 -2.26
CA ASP A 143 -27.48 11.09 -1.21
C ASP A 143 -27.03 9.95 -0.30
N LEU A 144 -26.43 8.89 -0.87
CA LEU A 144 -25.85 7.79 -0.10
C LEU A 144 -24.69 8.26 0.79
N ILE A 145 -23.76 9.04 0.24
CA ILE A 145 -22.63 9.59 1.00
C ILE A 145 -23.12 10.47 2.15
N ILE A 146 -24.15 11.29 1.91
CA ILE A 146 -24.79 12.13 2.93
C ILE A 146 -25.41 11.25 4.01
N ASN A 147 -26.18 10.23 3.63
CA ASN A 147 -26.83 9.32 4.59
C ASN A 147 -25.82 8.60 5.49
N CYS A 148 -24.74 8.02 4.93
CA CYS A 148 -23.68 7.40 5.74
C CYS A 148 -22.99 8.42 6.66
N THR A 149 -22.81 9.65 6.19
CA THR A 149 -22.21 10.74 6.99
C THR A 149 -23.14 11.15 8.13
N ASP A 150 -24.43 11.30 7.86
CA ASP A 150 -25.44 11.63 8.87
C ASP A 150 -25.57 10.53 9.91
N GLU A 151 -25.47 9.26 9.53
CA GLU A 151 -25.43 8.14 10.46
C GLU A 151 -24.24 8.26 11.43
N LEU A 152 -23.03 8.50 10.91
CA LEU A 152 -21.85 8.73 11.76
C LEU A 152 -22.05 9.93 12.70
N LEU A 153 -22.57 11.05 12.19
CA LEU A 153 -22.82 12.24 12.98
C LEU A 153 -23.88 12.02 14.06
N ASN A 154 -24.92 11.25 13.76
CA ASN A 154 -25.95 10.88 14.73
C ASN A 154 -25.37 10.00 15.84
N ASN A 155 -24.48 9.06 15.49
CA ASN A 155 -23.73 8.26 16.46
C ASN A 155 -22.79 9.11 17.33
N TRP A 156 -22.23 10.20 16.78
CA TRP A 156 -21.44 11.13 17.58
C TRP A 156 -22.29 11.94 18.55
N ARG A 157 -23.49 12.35 18.13
CA ARG A 157 -24.44 13.15 18.92
C ARG A 157 -25.20 12.33 19.96
N SER A 158 -25.32 11.02 19.78
CA SER A 158 -25.99 10.13 20.74
C SER A 158 -25.16 9.89 22.00
N ASN A 159 -23.85 10.12 21.94
CA ASN A 159 -22.99 10.12 23.11
C ASN A 159 -23.22 11.36 23.98
N SER A 160 -22.85 11.30 25.26
CA SER A 160 -23.01 12.43 26.19
C SER A 160 -22.26 13.67 25.70
N SER A 161 -22.76 14.87 26.05
CA SER A 161 -22.13 16.14 25.69
C SER A 161 -20.68 16.28 26.15
N ASP A 162 -20.30 15.52 27.18
CA ASP A 162 -18.96 15.51 27.77
C ASP A 162 -18.05 14.43 27.13
N HIS A 163 -18.57 13.64 26.18
CA HIS A 163 -17.81 12.60 25.51
C HIS A 163 -16.87 13.19 24.46
N ILE A 164 -15.57 12.99 24.66
CA ILE A 164 -14.55 13.35 23.68
C ILE A 164 -14.30 12.16 22.77
N HIS A 165 -14.58 12.34 21.48
CA HIS A 165 -14.26 11.35 20.44
C HIS A 165 -12.75 11.31 20.19
N CYS A 166 -12.08 10.27 20.69
CA CYS A 166 -10.63 10.14 20.60
C CYS A 166 -10.12 9.48 19.31
N ASP A 167 -10.98 8.77 18.57
CA ASP A 167 -10.58 7.95 17.40
C ASP A 167 -11.26 8.37 16.09
N ILE A 168 -11.15 9.66 15.77
CA ILE A 168 -11.73 10.25 14.55
C ILE A 168 -11.17 9.57 13.28
N LEU A 169 -9.90 9.18 13.29
CA LEU A 169 -9.27 8.53 12.14
C LEU A 169 -9.94 7.18 11.83
N GLN A 170 -10.12 6.31 12.82
CA GLN A 170 -10.77 5.02 12.62
C GLN A 170 -12.25 5.21 12.21
N GLN A 171 -12.94 6.19 12.81
CA GLN A 171 -14.32 6.51 12.47
C GLN A 171 -14.46 6.97 11.02
N CYS A 172 -13.57 7.83 10.53
CA CYS A 172 -13.55 8.23 9.12
C CYS A 172 -13.17 7.08 8.20
N GLN A 173 -12.28 6.18 8.61
CA GLN A 173 -11.94 4.98 7.82
C GLN A 173 -13.14 4.03 7.70
N ASN A 174 -13.91 3.86 8.77
CA ASN A 174 -15.15 3.07 8.76
C ASN A 174 -16.17 3.70 7.82
N LEU A 175 -16.43 5.00 7.94
CA LEU A 175 -17.30 5.74 7.02
C LEU A 175 -16.93 5.53 5.55
N LEU A 176 -15.63 5.65 5.22
CA LEU A 176 -15.17 5.42 3.86
C LEU A 176 -15.37 3.97 3.42
N LEU A 177 -15.14 3.00 4.31
CA LEU A 177 -15.36 1.59 4.01
C LEU A 177 -16.85 1.31 3.75
N GLU A 178 -17.75 1.91 4.51
CA GLU A 178 -19.20 1.83 4.31
C GLU A 178 -19.61 2.35 2.93
N ILE A 179 -19.19 3.59 2.63
CA ILE A 179 -19.47 4.24 1.35
C ILE A 179 -18.93 3.41 0.19
N PHE A 180 -17.74 2.84 0.30
CA PHE A 180 -17.18 1.99 -0.75
C PHE A 180 -17.86 0.62 -0.86
N GLY A 181 -18.32 0.05 0.25
CA GLY A 181 -19.13 -1.16 0.27
C GLY A 181 -20.41 -0.97 -0.55
N PHE A 182 -21.15 0.09 -0.26
CA PHE A 182 -22.36 0.42 -1.00
C PHE A 182 -22.11 0.79 -2.46
N ILE A 183 -21.26 1.79 -2.73
CA ILE A 183 -21.05 2.28 -4.11
C ILE A 183 -20.42 1.20 -5.01
N GLY A 184 -19.56 0.36 -4.43
CA GLY A 184 -18.80 -0.64 -5.17
C GLY A 184 -19.54 -1.97 -5.36
N PHE A 185 -20.33 -2.39 -4.38
CA PHE A 185 -20.84 -3.76 -4.28
C PHE A 185 -22.30 -3.85 -3.79
N ASP A 186 -22.99 -2.71 -3.64
CA ASP A 186 -24.31 -2.62 -2.98
C ASP A 186 -24.37 -3.39 -1.66
N TYR A 187 -23.26 -3.35 -0.92
CA TYR A 187 -23.05 -4.17 0.26
C TYR A 187 -22.92 -3.30 1.50
N ASP A 188 -23.86 -3.51 2.43
CA ASP A 188 -23.81 -2.94 3.78
C ASP A 188 -22.71 -3.65 4.59
N VAL A 189 -21.65 -2.91 4.90
CA VAL A 189 -20.51 -3.43 5.65
C VAL A 189 -20.77 -3.38 7.16
N ASP A 190 -21.80 -2.63 7.58
CA ASP A 190 -22.21 -2.42 8.96
C ASP A 190 -21.03 -1.94 9.85
N THR A 191 -20.25 -1.00 9.32
CA THR A 191 -19.08 -0.40 10.01
C THR A 191 -19.48 0.74 10.95
N LEU A 192 -20.70 1.27 10.81
CA LEU A 192 -21.17 2.48 11.48
C LEU A 192 -22.10 2.21 12.67
N SER A 193 -22.78 1.06 12.76
CA SER A 193 -23.83 0.78 13.77
C SER A 193 -23.37 0.69 15.22
N GLY A 194 -22.10 0.99 15.53
CA GLY A 194 -21.56 1.06 16.89
C GLY A 194 -21.52 -0.26 17.66
N THR A 195 -22.07 -1.35 17.10
CA THR A 195 -22.26 -2.62 17.82
C THR A 195 -21.21 -3.68 17.51
N ASN A 196 -20.30 -3.48 16.56
CA ASN A 196 -19.32 -4.51 16.24
C ASN A 196 -17.92 -4.03 15.89
N TYR A 197 -16.95 -4.79 16.42
CA TYR A 197 -15.63 -4.97 15.83
C TYR A 197 -15.79 -5.30 14.35
N ASN A 198 -15.64 -4.32 13.46
CA ASN A 198 -15.73 -4.59 12.03
C ASN A 198 -14.52 -5.42 11.59
N GLU A 199 -14.74 -6.73 11.44
CA GLU A 199 -13.70 -7.72 11.15
C GLU A 199 -13.01 -7.40 9.83
N LEU A 200 -13.76 -6.92 8.83
CA LEU A 200 -13.23 -6.52 7.52
C LEU A 200 -12.32 -5.29 7.65
N ALA A 201 -12.75 -4.24 8.36
CA ALA A 201 -11.93 -3.05 8.59
C ALA A 201 -10.59 -3.40 9.28
N GLN A 202 -10.61 -4.29 10.28
CA GLN A 202 -9.40 -4.74 10.97
C GLN A 202 -8.50 -5.61 10.09
N ALA A 203 -9.09 -6.45 9.24
CA ALA A 203 -8.35 -7.26 8.29
C ALA A 203 -7.66 -6.38 7.23
N LEU A 204 -8.35 -5.37 6.71
CA LEU A 204 -7.79 -4.38 5.78
C LEU A 204 -6.69 -3.55 6.45
N LYS A 205 -6.90 -3.08 7.68
CA LYS A 205 -5.87 -2.38 8.45
C LYS A 205 -4.63 -3.24 8.65
N THR A 206 -4.80 -4.52 8.97
CA THR A 206 -3.68 -5.47 9.09
C THR A 206 -2.87 -5.57 7.80
N TYR A 207 -3.53 -5.57 6.63
CA TYR A 207 -2.88 -5.58 5.33
C TYR A 207 -2.06 -4.30 5.09
N VAL A 208 -2.64 -3.13 5.39
CA VAL A 208 -1.96 -1.84 5.26
C VAL A 208 -0.74 -1.76 6.19
N ASP A 209 -0.89 -2.15 7.45
CA ASP A 209 0.22 -2.16 8.42
C ASP A 209 1.35 -3.11 7.94
N THR A 210 0.99 -4.26 7.36
CA THR A 210 1.96 -5.26 6.90
C THR A 210 2.69 -4.83 5.63
N MET A 211 2.10 -3.94 4.82
CA MET A 211 2.73 -3.35 3.64
C MET A 211 4.01 -2.58 3.98
N GLY A 212 4.02 -1.86 5.11
CA GLY A 212 5.20 -1.15 5.59
C GLY A 212 6.37 -2.09 5.92
N LEU A 213 6.11 -3.32 6.36
CA LEU A 213 7.18 -4.32 6.59
C LEU A 213 7.77 -4.83 5.27
N GLY A 214 6.92 -4.99 4.24
CA GLY A 214 7.32 -5.47 2.93
C GLY A 214 8.32 -4.56 2.21
N SER A 215 8.31 -3.26 2.47
CA SER A 215 9.26 -2.31 1.87
C SER A 215 10.71 -2.49 2.35
N TYR A 216 10.93 -3.14 3.51
CA TYR A 216 12.27 -3.29 4.10
C TYR A 216 12.85 -4.70 3.97
N LEU A 217 12.04 -5.68 3.56
CA LEU A 217 12.43 -7.09 3.50
C LEU A 217 12.50 -7.61 2.06
N PRO A 218 13.42 -8.53 1.73
CA PRO A 218 13.37 -9.29 0.49
C PRO A 218 12.03 -10.03 0.34
N ASN A 219 11.52 -10.11 -0.89
CA ASN A 219 10.24 -10.74 -1.22
C ASN A 219 10.08 -12.16 -0.65
N PHE A 220 11.14 -12.97 -0.62
CA PHE A 220 11.08 -14.33 -0.09
C PHE A 220 10.86 -14.36 1.44
N LEU A 221 11.52 -13.47 2.19
CA LEU A 221 11.32 -13.33 3.64
C LEU A 221 9.95 -12.74 3.93
N PHE A 222 9.53 -11.75 3.15
CA PHE A 222 8.21 -11.15 3.32
C PHE A 222 7.08 -12.15 3.04
N ASN A 223 7.19 -12.96 1.97
CA ASN A 223 6.24 -14.02 1.68
C ASN A 223 6.23 -15.11 2.78
N ALA A 224 7.40 -15.48 3.31
CA ALA A 224 7.47 -16.40 4.45
C ALA A 224 6.78 -15.80 5.69
N TYR A 225 7.02 -14.53 5.99
CA TYR A 225 6.36 -13.81 7.08
C TYR A 225 4.83 -13.82 6.94
N LEU A 226 4.30 -13.51 5.75
CA LEU A 226 2.86 -13.52 5.50
C LEU A 226 2.22 -14.90 5.71
N LYS A 227 2.92 -15.97 5.31
CA LYS A 227 2.42 -17.35 5.49
C LYS A 227 2.47 -17.81 6.95
N LEU A 228 3.55 -17.46 7.65
CA LEU A 228 3.78 -17.87 9.03
C LEU A 228 2.94 -17.07 10.02
N SER A 229 2.73 -15.78 9.77
CA SER A 229 1.96 -14.89 10.65
C SER A 229 0.48 -15.31 10.72
N PRO A 230 -0.02 -15.74 11.90
CA PRO A 230 -1.43 -16.10 12.06
C PRO A 230 -2.34 -14.89 11.85
N LYS A 231 -1.87 -13.69 12.20
CA LYS A 231 -2.60 -12.42 12.01
C LYS A 231 -2.87 -12.15 10.52
N CYS A 232 -1.84 -12.26 9.68
CA CYS A 232 -1.97 -12.06 8.22
C CYS A 232 -2.88 -13.12 7.59
N ARG A 233 -2.78 -14.36 8.05
CA ARG A 233 -3.60 -15.47 7.57
C ARG A 233 -5.08 -15.27 7.89
N ARG A 234 -5.40 -14.89 9.13
CA ARG A 234 -6.77 -14.56 9.56
C ARG A 234 -7.32 -13.42 8.72
N ALA A 235 -6.60 -12.30 8.64
CA ALA A 235 -7.01 -11.15 7.82
C ALA A 235 -7.28 -11.53 6.36
N ARG A 236 -6.42 -12.35 5.74
CA ARG A 236 -6.64 -12.83 4.37
C ARG A 236 -7.91 -13.66 4.24
N THR A 237 -8.18 -14.55 5.20
CA THR A 237 -9.39 -15.38 5.20
C THR A 237 -10.63 -14.51 5.38
N THR A 238 -10.61 -13.54 6.30
CA THR A 238 -11.71 -12.59 6.53
C THR A 238 -12.04 -11.79 5.27
N ILE A 239 -11.04 -11.18 4.63
CA ILE A 239 -11.23 -10.40 3.39
C ILE A 239 -11.82 -11.30 2.29
N LYS A 240 -11.28 -12.51 2.10
CA LYS A 240 -11.83 -13.46 1.12
C LYS A 240 -13.28 -13.81 1.40
N ARG A 241 -13.63 -14.06 2.66
CA ARG A 241 -14.99 -14.39 3.06
C ARG A 241 -15.97 -13.28 2.67
N HIS A 242 -15.66 -12.02 3.01
CA HIS A 242 -16.52 -10.89 2.64
C HIS A 242 -16.59 -10.68 1.12
N LEU A 243 -15.47 -10.81 0.40
CA LEU A 243 -15.49 -10.73 -1.07
C LEU A 243 -16.38 -11.82 -1.70
N TYR A 244 -16.35 -13.05 -1.18
CA TYR A 244 -17.25 -14.09 -1.67
C TYR A 244 -18.72 -13.78 -1.38
N GLN A 245 -19.04 -13.22 -0.20
CA GLN A 245 -20.40 -12.81 0.13
C GLN A 245 -20.91 -11.71 -0.81
N MET A 246 -20.09 -10.68 -1.07
CA MET A 246 -20.40 -9.63 -2.04
C MET A 246 -20.62 -10.19 -3.45
N MET A 247 -19.76 -11.11 -3.90
CA MET A 247 -19.91 -11.76 -5.20
C MET A 247 -21.17 -12.64 -5.28
N GLU A 248 -21.50 -13.35 -4.21
CA GLU A 248 -22.68 -14.22 -4.16
C GLU A 248 -23.98 -13.40 -4.18
N GLN A 249 -24.02 -12.28 -3.46
CA GLN A 249 -25.14 -11.33 -3.53
C GLN A 249 -25.36 -10.85 -4.98
N GLU A 250 -24.31 -10.35 -5.62
CA GLU A 250 -24.35 -9.87 -7.01
C GLU A 250 -24.77 -10.96 -8.02
N LEU A 251 -24.38 -12.22 -7.79
CA LEU A 251 -24.77 -13.34 -8.65
C LEU A 251 -26.23 -13.76 -8.44
N ASN A 252 -26.77 -13.58 -7.24
CA ASN A 252 -28.13 -13.94 -6.88
C ASN A 252 -29.16 -12.84 -7.20
N GLU A 253 -28.70 -11.61 -7.43
CA GLU A 253 -29.54 -10.52 -7.95
C GLU A 253 -30.03 -10.82 -9.37
N THR A 254 -31.35 -10.91 -9.52
CA THR A 254 -32.01 -11.23 -10.78
C THR A 254 -31.94 -10.03 -11.74
N PRO A 255 -31.94 -10.22 -13.08
CA PRO A 255 -31.89 -9.10 -14.03
C PRO A 255 -33.00 -8.06 -13.85
N GLU A 256 -34.11 -8.45 -13.23
CA GLU A 256 -35.26 -7.60 -12.92
C GLU A 256 -34.99 -6.61 -11.78
N SER A 257 -34.12 -6.92 -10.81
CA SER A 257 -33.75 -5.96 -9.74
C SER A 257 -32.75 -4.91 -10.21
N ARG A 258 -31.95 -5.23 -11.24
CA ARG A 258 -30.94 -4.31 -11.81
C ARG A 258 -31.52 -3.21 -12.72
N ALA A 259 -32.79 -3.31 -13.06
CA ALA A 259 -33.49 -2.39 -13.97
C ALA A 259 -34.37 -1.35 -13.25
N GLN A 260 -34.50 -1.45 -11.92
CA GLN A 260 -35.12 -0.45 -11.05
C GLN A 260 -34.05 0.51 -10.51
#